data_AF-A0A0M4DUP0-F1
#
_entry.id   AF-A0A0M4DUP0-F1
#
_cell.length_a   1.000
_cell.length_b   1.000
_cell.length_c   1.000
_cell.angle_alpha   90.00
_cell.angle_beta   90.00
_cell.angle_gamma   90.00
#
_symmetry.space_group_name_H-M   'P 1'
#
loop_
_entity.id
_entity.type
_entity.pdbx_description
1 polymer ?
#
loop_
_entity_poly.entity_id
_entity_poly.type
_entity_poly.pdbx_seq_one_letter_code
_entity_poly.pdbx_strand_id
1 'polypeptide(L)'
;MTGSAWLLLGDRSPALRHRVLAELLDVPADDPERADLDARRAADPQVRALLAAGPEPLQELSLLLCRLGHLGLDRRHPRVAALVERVFDRQAPDGSFPLGAFRTDERYTMIPLQVSLPLRGIAAVGAATDPRAERAYAWLLDRRNDDGSWPTGLVAGQPGSVPGYRRLPGSPGCRANTEAALAALAGHPGRAGSEPARRAADLLLRRETRDEWAVGTEIARLHGRERATGFISLHSRFDLAFVLDLVSRTGISVRDARVADLVEFLEGLRGPAGLWSHPAHPELGRWLTLDLMVSLRRLEGGSWAGEGPRLAFRPGDAPVKRH
;
A
#
# COMPACT_ATOMS: atom_id res chain seq x y z
N MET A 1 -11.58 8.26 20.02
CA MET A 1 -10.74 8.78 18.91
C MET A 1 -10.27 10.21 19.10
N THR A 2 -11.06 11.10 19.71
CA THR A 2 -10.77 12.55 19.77
C THR A 2 -9.51 12.93 20.57
N GLY A 3 -9.17 12.20 21.64
CA GLY A 3 -8.00 12.52 22.49
C GLY A 3 -6.66 12.47 21.75
N SER A 4 -6.43 11.43 20.94
CA SER A 4 -5.17 11.26 20.18
C SER A 4 -5.06 12.25 19.02
N ALA A 5 -6.19 12.67 18.41
CA ALA A 5 -6.19 13.60 17.28
C ALA A 5 -5.56 14.96 17.64
N TRP A 6 -5.81 15.47 18.86
CA TRP A 6 -5.20 16.72 19.35
C TRP A 6 -3.68 16.63 19.46
N LEU A 7 -3.13 15.47 19.87
CA LEU A 7 -1.68 15.26 19.95
C LEU A 7 -1.02 15.20 18.57
N LEU A 8 -1.76 14.76 17.56
CA LEU A 8 -1.30 14.77 16.16
C LEU A 8 -1.28 16.19 15.58
N LEU A 9 -2.28 17.02 15.92
CA LEU A 9 -2.31 18.43 15.52
C LEU A 9 -1.16 19.27 16.11
N GLY A 10 -0.50 18.79 17.17
CA GLY A 10 0.72 19.40 17.71
C GLY A 10 2.01 19.05 16.97
N ASP A 11 1.98 18.20 15.93
CA ASP A 11 3.19 17.81 15.20
C ASP A 11 3.75 18.96 14.33
N ARG A 12 5.07 18.97 14.12
CA ARG A 12 5.72 20.01 13.30
C ARG A 12 5.38 19.88 11.81
N SER A 13 5.11 18.66 11.33
CA SER A 13 4.81 18.37 9.94
C SER A 13 3.51 19.05 9.48
N PRO A 14 3.56 19.99 8.52
CA PRO A 14 2.34 20.56 7.93
C PRO A 14 1.50 19.49 7.23
N ALA A 15 2.15 18.52 6.58
CA ALA A 15 1.47 17.43 5.88
C ALA A 15 0.68 16.52 6.84
N LEU A 16 1.27 16.18 8.01
CA LEU A 16 0.58 15.35 9.01
C LEU A 16 -0.65 16.08 9.53
N ARG A 17 -0.48 17.34 9.97
CA ARG A 17 -1.58 18.17 10.49
C ARG A 17 -2.69 18.35 9.46
N HIS A 18 -2.33 18.62 8.20
CA HIS A 18 -3.31 18.73 7.12
C HIS A 18 -4.12 17.43 6.97
N ARG A 19 -3.46 16.27 6.99
CA ARG A 19 -4.16 14.97 6.91
C ARG A 19 -5.03 14.70 8.14
N VAL A 20 -4.63 15.10 9.35
CA VAL A 20 -5.48 14.98 10.54
C VAL A 20 -6.77 15.79 10.37
N LEU A 21 -6.66 17.05 9.96
CA LEU A 21 -7.83 17.91 9.72
C LEU A 21 -8.75 17.30 8.67
N ALA A 22 -8.19 16.83 7.54
CA ALA A 22 -8.96 16.31 6.42
C ALA A 22 -9.54 14.91 6.66
N GLU A 23 -8.76 13.97 7.19
CA GLU A 23 -9.09 12.53 7.21
C GLU A 23 -9.65 12.05 8.57
N LEU A 24 -9.35 12.75 9.67
CA LEU A 24 -9.85 12.38 11.00
C LEU A 24 -10.93 13.32 11.53
N LEU A 25 -10.87 14.61 11.18
CA LEU A 25 -11.75 15.64 11.71
C LEU A 25 -12.75 16.20 10.68
N ASP A 26 -12.70 15.71 9.44
CA ASP A 26 -13.60 16.11 8.33
C ASP A 26 -13.66 17.63 8.08
N VAL A 27 -12.58 18.33 8.38
CA VAL A 27 -12.50 19.79 8.21
C VAL A 27 -12.62 20.13 6.71
N PRO A 28 -13.55 21.00 6.30
CA PRO A 28 -13.77 21.38 4.91
C PRO A 28 -12.52 21.91 4.19
N ALA A 29 -12.43 21.71 2.87
CA ALA A 29 -11.23 22.08 2.10
C ALA A 29 -10.99 23.59 1.98
N ASP A 30 -12.03 24.40 2.20
CA ASP A 30 -12.01 25.87 2.24
C ASP A 30 -11.69 26.44 3.63
N ASP A 31 -11.45 25.58 4.63
CA ASP A 31 -11.05 26.00 5.95
C ASP A 31 -9.70 26.76 5.92
N PRO A 32 -9.59 27.96 6.54
CA PRO A 32 -8.37 28.75 6.55
C PRO A 32 -7.14 28.03 7.10
N GLU A 33 -7.31 27.15 8.09
CA GLU A 33 -6.20 26.37 8.67
C GLU A 33 -5.67 25.36 7.64
N ARG A 34 -6.56 24.72 6.87
CA ARG A 34 -6.15 23.81 5.79
C ARG A 34 -5.43 24.56 4.68
N ALA A 35 -5.89 25.77 4.32
CA ALA A 35 -5.21 26.61 3.34
C ALA A 35 -3.79 27.04 3.80
N ASP A 36 -3.61 27.42 5.07
CA ASP A 36 -2.29 27.71 5.64
C ASP A 36 -1.37 26.49 5.57
N LEU A 37 -1.87 25.33 5.98
CA LEU A 37 -1.08 24.09 5.98
C LEU A 37 -0.68 23.66 4.57
N ASP A 38 -1.53 23.87 3.57
CA ASP A 38 -1.20 23.63 2.16
C ASP A 38 -0.04 24.52 1.69
N ALA A 39 -0.08 25.82 2.02
CA ALA A 39 1.00 26.75 1.71
C ALA A 39 2.31 26.35 2.39
N ARG A 40 2.25 25.98 3.68
CA ARG A 40 3.42 25.53 4.45
C ARG A 40 3.97 24.20 3.97
N ARG A 41 3.10 23.26 3.57
CA ARG A 41 3.50 21.99 2.97
C ARG A 41 4.28 22.22 1.67
N ALA A 42 3.86 23.17 0.83
CA ALA A 42 4.59 23.50 -0.40
C ALA A 42 6.01 24.05 -0.12
N ALA A 43 6.20 24.72 1.02
CA ALA A 43 7.50 25.23 1.48
C ALA A 43 8.33 24.19 2.27
N ASP A 44 7.75 23.04 2.62
CA ASP A 44 8.39 22.03 3.46
C ASP A 44 9.67 21.47 2.80
N PRO A 45 10.82 21.45 3.50
CA PRO A 45 12.09 20.98 2.93
C PRO A 45 12.04 19.54 2.42
N GLN A 46 11.31 18.64 3.09
CA GLN A 46 11.16 17.25 2.66
C GLN A 46 10.37 17.18 1.34
N VAL A 47 9.27 17.94 1.25
CA VAL A 47 8.46 18.02 0.02
C VAL A 47 9.30 18.56 -1.14
N ARG A 48 10.03 19.66 -0.92
CA ARG A 48 10.91 20.26 -1.95
C ARG A 48 12.00 19.30 -2.42
N ALA A 49 12.63 18.56 -1.51
CA ALA A 49 13.63 17.56 -1.85
C ALA A 49 13.04 16.42 -2.71
N LEU A 50 11.83 15.96 -2.39
CA LEU A 50 11.15 14.93 -3.18
C LEU A 50 10.74 15.43 -4.57
N LEU A 51 10.24 16.66 -4.67
CA LEU A 51 9.88 17.25 -5.97
C LEU A 51 11.11 17.47 -6.86
N ALA A 52 12.25 17.82 -6.28
CA ALA A 52 13.53 17.96 -6.99
C ALA A 52 14.12 16.59 -7.40
N ALA A 53 13.76 15.51 -6.72
CA ALA A 53 14.21 14.17 -7.08
C ALA A 53 13.73 13.76 -8.48
N GLY A 54 14.51 12.89 -9.11
CA GLY A 54 14.20 12.35 -10.43
C GLY A 54 14.87 11.00 -10.66
N PRO A 55 14.58 9.99 -9.83
CA PRO A 55 15.20 8.68 -9.97
C PRO A 55 14.91 8.07 -11.35
N GLU A 56 15.91 7.42 -11.92
CA GLU A 56 15.80 6.69 -13.19
C GLU A 56 15.17 5.29 -13.04
N PRO A 57 15.48 4.50 -12.00
CA PRO A 57 14.84 3.20 -11.82
C PRO A 57 13.32 3.34 -11.60
N LEU A 58 12.52 2.59 -12.36
CA LEU A 58 11.06 2.71 -12.33
C LEU A 58 10.48 2.36 -10.95
N GLN A 59 11.13 1.46 -10.21
CA GLN A 59 10.79 1.15 -8.81
C GLN A 59 10.88 2.38 -7.92
N GLU A 60 11.98 3.12 -8.00
CA GLU A 60 12.23 4.31 -7.19
C GLU A 60 11.32 5.46 -7.60
N LEU A 61 11.05 5.61 -8.90
CA LEU A 61 10.09 6.58 -9.42
C LEU A 61 8.67 6.29 -8.92
N SER A 62 8.26 5.02 -8.93
CA SER A 62 6.96 4.59 -8.41
C SER A 62 6.84 4.87 -6.90
N LEU A 63 7.89 4.56 -6.13
CA LEU A 63 7.93 4.88 -4.71
C LEU A 63 7.91 6.40 -4.46
N LEU A 64 8.63 7.18 -5.25
CA LEU A 64 8.61 8.65 -5.15
C LEU A 64 7.19 9.19 -5.26
N LEU A 65 6.38 8.68 -6.20
CA LEU A 65 4.97 9.05 -6.30
C LEU A 65 4.19 8.65 -5.04
N CYS A 66 4.40 7.44 -4.49
CA CYS A 66 3.78 7.06 -3.21
C CYS A 66 4.15 8.03 -2.08
N ARG A 67 5.41 8.46 -1.99
CA ARG A 67 5.90 9.40 -0.96
C ARG A 67 5.25 10.77 -1.11
N LEU A 68 5.16 11.28 -2.34
CA LEU A 68 4.49 12.55 -2.64
C LEU A 68 2.99 12.49 -2.30
N GLY A 69 2.32 11.41 -2.70
CA GLY A 69 0.92 11.13 -2.35
C GLY A 69 0.67 11.07 -0.85
N HIS A 70 1.53 10.36 -0.11
CA HIS A 70 1.43 10.25 1.35
C HIS A 70 1.60 11.59 2.08
N LEU A 71 2.37 12.51 1.50
CA LEU A 71 2.49 13.87 2.00
C LEU A 71 1.34 14.79 1.57
N GLY A 72 0.40 14.31 0.75
CA GLY A 72 -0.77 15.08 0.30
C GLY A 72 -0.57 15.85 -1.01
N LEU A 73 0.44 15.50 -1.82
CA LEU A 73 0.60 16.02 -3.17
C LEU A 73 -0.06 15.10 -4.19
N ASP A 74 -0.65 15.67 -5.24
CA ASP A 74 -1.31 14.92 -6.30
C ASP A 74 -0.95 15.44 -7.69
N ARG A 75 -1.52 14.83 -8.73
CA ARG A 75 -1.29 15.16 -10.13
C ARG A 75 -1.66 16.59 -10.54
N ARG A 76 -2.32 17.38 -9.69
CA ARG A 76 -2.55 18.82 -9.94
C ARG A 76 -1.26 19.62 -9.78
N HIS A 77 -0.29 19.12 -9.01
CA HIS A 77 1.03 19.73 -8.93
C HIS A 77 1.83 19.45 -10.23
N PRO A 78 2.33 20.47 -10.95
CA PRO A 78 2.95 20.29 -12.28
C PRO A 78 4.10 19.28 -12.29
N ARG A 79 4.95 19.30 -11.25
CA ARG A 79 6.05 18.33 -11.13
C ARG A 79 5.54 16.90 -10.89
N VAL A 80 4.45 16.71 -10.15
CA VAL A 80 3.87 15.37 -9.93
C VAL A 80 3.29 14.84 -11.24
N ALA A 81 2.56 15.69 -11.99
CA ALA A 81 2.09 15.35 -13.32
C ALA A 81 3.23 14.90 -14.24
N ALA A 82 4.34 15.66 -14.28
CA ALA A 82 5.51 15.29 -15.08
C ALA A 82 6.14 13.95 -14.64
N LEU A 83 6.16 13.63 -13.34
CA LEU A 83 6.65 12.34 -12.85
C LEU A 83 5.71 11.19 -13.24
N VAL A 84 4.39 11.41 -13.27
CA VAL A 84 3.40 10.45 -13.77
C VAL A 84 3.62 10.18 -15.26
N GLU A 85 3.85 11.21 -16.07
CA GLU A 85 4.18 11.04 -17.50
C GLU A 85 5.45 10.19 -17.70
N ARG A 86 6.51 10.44 -16.92
CA ARG A 86 7.74 9.62 -16.96
C ARG A 86 7.50 8.14 -16.63
N VAL A 87 6.52 7.83 -15.79
CA VAL A 87 6.11 6.43 -15.55
C VAL A 87 5.46 5.87 -16.81
N PHE A 88 4.49 6.58 -17.39
CA PHE A 88 3.77 6.13 -18.59
C PHE A 88 4.66 6.04 -19.84
N ASP A 89 5.72 6.84 -19.95
CA ASP A 89 6.72 6.72 -21.03
C ASP A 89 7.42 5.35 -21.07
N ARG A 90 7.35 4.59 -19.97
CA ARG A 90 7.91 3.24 -19.85
C ARG A 90 6.84 2.15 -20.03
N GLN A 91 5.58 2.51 -20.22
CA GLN A 91 4.49 1.53 -20.36
C GLN A 91 4.50 0.91 -21.77
N ALA A 92 4.35 -0.40 -21.84
CA ALA A 92 4.15 -1.13 -23.09
C ALA A 92 2.71 -0.99 -23.60
N PRO A 93 2.45 -1.24 -24.91
CA PRO A 93 1.11 -1.13 -25.48
C PRO A 93 0.04 -2.01 -24.82
N ASP A 94 0.43 -3.16 -24.28
CA ASP A 94 -0.47 -4.09 -23.56
C ASP A 94 -0.82 -3.63 -22.13
N GLY A 95 -0.28 -2.49 -21.69
CA GLY A 95 -0.48 -1.94 -20.35
C GLY A 95 0.57 -2.37 -19.34
N SER A 96 1.43 -3.34 -19.66
CA SER A 96 2.52 -3.76 -18.77
C SER A 96 3.68 -2.77 -18.73
N PHE A 97 4.64 -2.99 -17.84
CA PHE A 97 5.92 -2.30 -17.84
C PHE A 97 7.05 -3.33 -17.96
N PRO A 98 8.11 -3.07 -18.75
CA PRO A 98 9.14 -4.06 -19.03
C PRO A 98 9.92 -4.43 -17.76
N LEU A 99 10.17 -5.72 -17.55
CA LEU A 99 10.94 -6.20 -16.39
C LEU A 99 12.35 -5.61 -16.31
N GLY A 100 12.96 -5.32 -17.47
CA GLY A 100 14.25 -4.64 -17.57
C GLY A 100 14.30 -3.26 -16.90
N ALA A 101 13.15 -2.60 -16.69
CA ALA A 101 13.07 -1.33 -15.96
C ALA A 101 13.22 -1.48 -14.43
N PHE A 102 13.20 -2.72 -13.92
CA PHE A 102 13.25 -3.03 -12.48
C PHE A 102 14.39 -3.98 -12.10
N ARG A 103 14.83 -4.82 -13.04
CA ARG A 103 15.77 -5.91 -12.78
C ARG A 103 16.50 -6.34 -14.04
N THR A 104 17.63 -7.01 -13.84
CA THR A 104 18.52 -7.52 -14.90
C THR A 104 18.45 -9.04 -15.10
N ASP A 105 17.69 -9.78 -14.27
CA ASP A 105 17.53 -11.23 -14.41
C ASP A 105 16.46 -11.58 -15.46
N GLU A 106 16.89 -12.25 -16.54
CA GLU A 106 16.07 -12.64 -17.69
C GLU A 106 15.25 -13.93 -17.48
N ARG A 107 15.40 -14.61 -16.33
CA ARG A 107 14.67 -15.87 -16.07
C ARG A 107 13.16 -15.69 -16.09
N TYR A 108 12.68 -14.54 -15.62
CA TYR A 108 11.26 -14.24 -15.57
C TYR A 108 10.82 -13.51 -16.82
N THR A 109 9.75 -14.01 -17.43
CA THR A 109 9.08 -13.35 -18.56
C THR A 109 7.99 -12.38 -18.08
N MET A 110 7.49 -12.58 -16.86
CA MET A 110 6.48 -11.74 -16.24
C MET A 110 6.56 -11.83 -14.71
N ILE A 111 6.39 -10.70 -14.02
CA ILE A 111 6.16 -10.63 -12.56
C ILE A 111 5.09 -9.56 -12.31
N PRO A 112 3.98 -9.87 -11.59
CA PRO A 112 2.90 -8.90 -11.35
C PRO A 112 3.37 -7.55 -10.78
N LEU A 113 4.42 -7.55 -9.96
CA LEU A 113 5.05 -6.34 -9.41
C LEU A 113 5.48 -5.32 -10.49
N GLN A 114 5.78 -5.76 -11.72
CA GLN A 114 6.15 -4.86 -12.80
C GLN A 114 5.02 -3.88 -13.12
N VAL A 115 3.77 -4.26 -12.84
CA VAL A 115 2.58 -3.42 -13.04
C VAL A 115 2.04 -2.88 -11.72
N SER A 116 2.03 -3.70 -10.66
CA SER A 116 1.49 -3.25 -9.37
C SER A 116 2.24 -2.06 -8.77
N LEU A 117 3.57 -1.99 -8.92
CA LEU A 117 4.36 -0.90 -8.32
C LEU A 117 4.11 0.46 -9.01
N PRO A 118 4.19 0.59 -10.35
CA PRO A 118 3.80 1.82 -11.03
C PRO A 118 2.36 2.23 -10.74
N LEU A 119 1.40 1.29 -10.80
CA LEU A 119 -0.01 1.58 -10.52
C LEU A 119 -0.23 2.11 -9.12
N ARG A 120 0.46 1.55 -8.12
CA ARG A 120 0.38 2.04 -6.74
C ARG A 120 0.85 3.50 -6.64
N GLY A 121 1.97 3.84 -7.28
CA GLY A 121 2.48 5.21 -7.32
C GLY A 121 1.53 6.18 -8.02
N ILE A 122 1.04 5.80 -9.20
CA ILE A 122 0.05 6.56 -9.98
C ILE A 122 -1.23 6.79 -9.17
N ALA A 123 -1.73 5.76 -8.49
CA ALA A 123 -2.93 5.84 -7.68
C ALA A 123 -2.74 6.74 -6.45
N ALA A 124 -1.58 6.67 -5.80
CA ALA A 124 -1.26 7.49 -4.63
C ALA A 124 -1.32 9.00 -4.89
N VAL A 125 -1.10 9.42 -6.14
CA VAL A 125 -1.16 10.84 -6.56
C VAL A 125 -2.44 11.20 -7.33
N GLY A 126 -3.48 10.37 -7.22
CA GLY A 126 -4.80 10.67 -7.79
C GLY A 126 -4.89 10.53 -9.32
N ALA A 127 -4.01 9.74 -9.93
CA ALA A 127 -4.00 9.46 -11.38
C ALA A 127 -4.51 8.05 -11.72
N ALA A 128 -5.17 7.37 -10.78
CA ALA A 128 -5.59 5.97 -10.93
C ALA A 128 -6.54 5.71 -12.12
N THR A 129 -7.38 6.70 -12.47
CA THR A 129 -8.39 6.60 -13.53
C THR A 129 -7.90 7.08 -14.89
N ASP A 130 -6.60 7.36 -15.06
CA ASP A 130 -6.02 7.65 -16.37
C ASP A 130 -6.24 6.44 -17.30
N PRO A 131 -6.68 6.62 -18.56
CA PRO A 131 -6.90 5.50 -19.48
C PRO A 131 -5.68 4.57 -19.65
N ARG A 132 -4.48 5.08 -19.48
CA ARG A 132 -3.23 4.30 -19.50
C ARG A 132 -3.08 3.47 -18.24
N ALA A 133 -3.45 3.99 -17.08
CA ALA A 133 -3.54 3.23 -15.84
C ALA A 133 -4.62 2.13 -15.94
N GLU A 134 -5.76 2.41 -16.56
CA GLU A 134 -6.83 1.41 -16.76
C GLU A 134 -6.37 0.20 -17.60
N ARG A 135 -5.53 0.43 -18.63
CA ARG A 135 -4.90 -0.69 -19.36
C ARG A 135 -3.96 -1.51 -18.48
N ALA A 136 -3.18 -0.85 -17.63
CA ALA A 136 -2.34 -1.54 -16.65
C ALA A 136 -3.18 -2.33 -15.63
N TYR A 137 -4.30 -1.80 -15.14
CA TYR A 137 -5.23 -2.54 -14.29
C TYR A 137 -5.82 -3.75 -15.02
N ALA A 138 -6.22 -3.60 -16.28
CA ALA A 138 -6.73 -4.71 -17.10
C ALA A 138 -5.68 -5.82 -17.24
N TRP A 139 -4.43 -5.46 -17.56
CA TRP A 139 -3.32 -6.40 -17.61
C TRP A 139 -3.12 -7.10 -16.26
N LEU A 140 -3.14 -6.36 -15.15
CA LEU A 140 -2.92 -6.93 -13.82
C LEU A 140 -4.02 -7.95 -13.46
N LEU A 141 -5.27 -7.65 -13.79
CA LEU A 141 -6.42 -8.53 -13.53
C LEU A 141 -6.40 -9.80 -14.37
N ASP A 142 -5.94 -9.71 -15.63
CA ASP A 142 -5.75 -10.85 -16.54
C ASP A 142 -4.69 -11.85 -16.03
N ARG A 143 -3.80 -11.42 -15.13
CA ARG A 143 -2.71 -12.26 -14.56
C ARG A 143 -3.02 -12.88 -13.21
N ARG A 144 -4.29 -12.82 -12.76
CA ARG A 144 -4.75 -13.50 -11.55
C ARG A 144 -4.75 -15.03 -11.75
N ASN A 145 -4.53 -15.75 -10.67
CA ASN A 145 -4.88 -17.16 -10.57
C ASN A 145 -6.40 -17.31 -10.34
N ASP A 146 -6.94 -18.51 -10.56
CA ASP A 146 -8.37 -18.81 -10.40
C ASP A 146 -8.89 -18.52 -8.98
N ASP A 147 -8.05 -18.70 -7.96
CA ASP A 147 -8.41 -18.38 -6.58
C ASP A 147 -8.39 -16.88 -6.27
N GLY A 148 -8.03 -16.05 -7.24
CA GLY A 148 -7.93 -14.61 -7.15
C GLY A 148 -6.59 -14.06 -6.67
N SER A 149 -5.62 -14.92 -6.34
CA SER A 149 -4.26 -14.51 -5.97
C SER A 149 -3.41 -14.14 -7.19
N TRP A 150 -2.22 -13.60 -6.98
CA TRP A 150 -1.23 -13.36 -8.05
C TRP A 150 -0.04 -14.31 -7.96
N PRO A 151 0.48 -14.86 -9.07
CA PRO A 151 1.64 -15.76 -9.06
C PRO A 151 2.92 -15.01 -8.68
N THR A 152 4.00 -15.74 -8.32
CA THR A 152 5.34 -15.13 -8.12
C THR A 152 5.84 -14.43 -9.38
N GLY A 153 5.49 -14.98 -10.54
CA GLY A 153 5.94 -14.60 -11.87
C GLY A 153 5.93 -15.83 -12.78
N LEU A 154 6.26 -15.66 -14.06
CA LEU A 154 6.35 -16.73 -15.04
C LEU A 154 7.79 -16.97 -15.47
N VAL A 155 8.21 -18.24 -15.45
CA VAL A 155 9.49 -18.73 -15.96
C VAL A 155 9.17 -19.73 -17.07
N ALA A 156 9.61 -19.46 -18.30
CA ALA A 156 9.28 -20.28 -19.47
C ALA A 156 7.76 -20.59 -19.59
N GLY A 157 6.91 -19.59 -19.34
CA GLY A 157 5.45 -19.73 -19.37
C GLY A 157 4.82 -20.43 -18.15
N GLN A 158 5.62 -20.93 -17.21
CA GLN A 158 5.13 -21.63 -16.01
C GLN A 158 5.25 -20.77 -14.75
N PRO A 159 4.36 -20.92 -13.76
CA PRO A 159 4.48 -20.23 -12.48
C PRO A 159 5.82 -20.53 -11.78
N GLY A 160 6.56 -19.47 -11.43
CA GLY A 160 7.78 -19.57 -10.63
C GLY A 160 7.48 -20.04 -9.21
N SER A 161 8.47 -20.66 -8.57
CA SER A 161 8.33 -21.14 -7.18
C SER A 161 8.06 -19.99 -6.21
N VAL A 162 7.27 -20.25 -5.17
CA VAL A 162 6.96 -19.28 -4.11
C VAL A 162 7.86 -19.57 -2.90
N PRO A 163 8.81 -18.68 -2.55
CA PRO A 163 9.58 -18.78 -1.31
C PRO A 163 8.66 -18.77 -0.08
N GLY A 164 9.03 -19.51 0.99
CA GLY A 164 8.18 -19.71 2.17
C GLY A 164 7.58 -18.43 2.75
N TYR A 165 8.41 -17.40 2.99
CA TYR A 165 7.98 -16.09 3.54
C TYR A 165 7.03 -15.28 2.61
N ARG A 166 6.88 -15.70 1.35
CA ARG A 166 5.99 -15.08 0.35
C ARG A 166 4.78 -15.96 0.05
N ARG A 167 4.53 -17.06 0.78
CA ARG A 167 3.36 -17.92 0.56
C ARG A 167 2.10 -17.28 1.12
N LEU A 168 1.00 -17.51 0.42
CA LEU A 168 -0.35 -17.33 0.94
C LEU A 168 -0.85 -18.69 1.42
N PRO A 169 -1.19 -18.85 2.72
CA PRO A 169 -1.81 -20.08 3.21
C PRO A 169 -3.06 -20.45 2.40
N GLY A 170 -3.14 -21.69 1.94
CA GLY A 170 -4.30 -22.19 1.18
C GLY A 170 -4.45 -21.61 -0.22
N SER A 171 -3.39 -21.04 -0.81
CA SER A 171 -3.40 -20.44 -2.14
C SER A 171 -2.13 -20.81 -2.93
N PRO A 172 -2.22 -21.03 -4.25
CA PRO A 172 -1.04 -21.19 -5.11
C PRO A 172 -0.31 -19.86 -5.37
N GLY A 173 -0.85 -18.74 -4.91
CA GLY A 173 -0.30 -17.41 -5.15
C GLY A 173 0.87 -17.02 -4.27
N CYS A 174 1.48 -15.91 -4.66
CA CYS A 174 2.49 -15.20 -3.91
C CYS A 174 1.85 -14.06 -3.11
N ARG A 175 2.02 -14.08 -1.79
CA ARG A 175 1.56 -13.03 -0.87
C ARG A 175 2.08 -11.68 -1.27
N ALA A 176 3.39 -11.53 -1.47
CA ALA A 176 4.00 -10.24 -1.80
C ALA A 176 3.39 -9.61 -3.07
N ASN A 177 3.09 -10.45 -4.08
CA ASN A 177 2.52 -9.96 -5.34
C ASN A 177 1.02 -9.68 -5.20
N THR A 178 0.31 -10.48 -4.40
CA THR A 178 -1.12 -10.27 -4.09
C THR A 178 -1.31 -9.00 -3.24
N GLU A 179 -0.44 -8.76 -2.27
CA GLU A 179 -0.39 -7.53 -1.46
C GLU A 179 -0.10 -6.30 -2.33
N ALA A 180 0.88 -6.39 -3.24
CA ALA A 180 1.17 -5.29 -4.16
C ALA A 180 0.01 -5.03 -5.14
N ALA A 181 -0.64 -6.08 -5.66
CA ALA A 181 -1.82 -5.94 -6.51
C ALA A 181 -2.98 -5.30 -5.73
N LEU A 182 -3.22 -5.72 -4.48
CA LEU A 182 -4.20 -5.05 -3.62
C LEU A 182 -3.82 -3.59 -3.37
N ALA A 183 -2.55 -3.27 -3.13
CA ALA A 183 -2.10 -1.89 -2.94
C ALA A 183 -2.38 -1.00 -4.15
N ALA A 184 -2.27 -1.54 -5.37
CA ALA A 184 -2.66 -0.84 -6.58
C ALA A 184 -4.19 -0.66 -6.69
N LEU A 185 -4.96 -1.72 -6.40
CA LEU A 185 -6.43 -1.70 -6.51
C LEU A 185 -7.09 -0.82 -5.43
N ALA A 186 -6.59 -0.89 -4.20
CA ALA A 186 -7.10 -0.15 -3.04
C ALA A 186 -6.91 1.38 -3.17
N GLY A 187 -5.95 1.83 -3.98
CA GLY A 187 -5.76 3.24 -4.31
C GLY A 187 -6.70 3.77 -5.40
N HIS A 188 -7.45 2.89 -6.09
CA HIS A 188 -8.31 3.28 -7.20
C HIS A 188 -9.76 3.52 -6.76
N PRO A 189 -10.38 4.67 -7.10
CA PRO A 189 -11.70 5.05 -6.58
C PRO A 189 -12.82 4.05 -6.94
N GLY A 190 -12.78 3.49 -8.16
CA GLY A 190 -13.78 2.50 -8.61
C GLY A 190 -13.39 1.02 -8.41
N ARG A 191 -12.15 0.72 -8.00
CA ARG A 191 -11.65 -0.68 -7.95
C ARG A 191 -11.33 -1.13 -6.52
N ALA A 192 -11.16 -0.21 -5.58
CA ALA A 192 -10.91 -0.55 -4.18
C ALA A 192 -12.00 -1.48 -3.60
N GLY A 193 -13.28 -1.23 -3.92
CA GLY A 193 -14.41 -2.06 -3.50
C GLY A 193 -14.79 -3.19 -4.46
N SER A 194 -14.00 -3.48 -5.50
CA SER A 194 -14.34 -4.49 -6.52
C SER A 194 -14.09 -5.93 -6.04
N GLU A 195 -14.70 -6.93 -6.70
CA GLU A 195 -14.43 -8.36 -6.41
C GLU A 195 -12.93 -8.68 -6.37
N PRO A 196 -12.08 -8.27 -7.34
CA PRO A 196 -10.67 -8.58 -7.30
C PRO A 196 -9.95 -8.06 -6.05
N ALA A 197 -10.29 -6.84 -5.60
CA ALA A 197 -9.69 -6.24 -4.42
C ALA A 197 -10.17 -6.94 -3.14
N ARG A 198 -11.47 -7.21 -3.03
CA ARG A 198 -12.04 -7.96 -1.90
C ARG A 198 -11.47 -9.36 -1.80
N ARG A 199 -11.30 -10.05 -2.93
CA ARG A 199 -10.73 -11.39 -2.95
C ARG A 199 -9.25 -11.39 -2.55
N ALA A 200 -8.47 -10.41 -3.01
CA ALA A 200 -7.09 -10.25 -2.56
C ALA A 200 -6.99 -9.96 -1.05
N ALA A 201 -7.86 -9.10 -0.53
CA ALA A 201 -7.97 -8.82 0.90
C ALA A 201 -8.33 -10.08 1.71
N ASP A 202 -9.34 -10.84 1.26
CA ASP A 202 -9.73 -12.10 1.89
C ASP A 202 -8.56 -13.08 1.98
N LEU A 203 -7.77 -13.23 0.91
CA LEU A 203 -6.59 -14.11 0.89
C LEU A 203 -5.49 -13.66 1.85
N LEU A 204 -5.22 -12.36 1.93
CA LEU A 204 -4.20 -11.83 2.86
C LEU A 204 -4.60 -12.04 4.32
N LEU A 205 -5.89 -11.88 4.64
CA LEU A 205 -6.44 -12.05 5.99
C LEU A 205 -6.43 -13.51 6.47
N ARG A 206 -6.27 -14.49 5.56
CA ARG A 206 -6.11 -15.90 5.97
C ARG A 206 -4.81 -16.13 6.72
N ARG A 207 -3.78 -15.34 6.45
CA ARG A 207 -2.47 -15.49 7.07
C ARG A 207 -2.51 -14.94 8.50
N GLU A 208 -2.68 -15.84 9.46
CA GLU A 208 -2.57 -15.49 10.87
C GLU A 208 -1.09 -15.31 11.24
N THR A 209 -0.77 -14.14 11.80
CA THR A 209 0.55 -13.80 12.33
C THR A 209 0.46 -12.58 13.26
N ARG A 210 1.53 -12.36 14.03
CA ARG A 210 1.70 -11.30 15.03
C ARG A 210 3.10 -10.67 14.92
N ASP A 211 3.52 -10.40 13.68
CA ASP A 211 4.83 -9.84 13.33
C ASP A 211 4.94 -8.36 13.80
N GLU A 212 4.95 -8.11 15.12
CA GLU A 212 5.04 -6.77 15.73
C GLU A 212 6.24 -5.97 15.18
N TRP A 213 7.38 -6.63 15.03
CA TRP A 213 8.62 -6.05 14.51
C TRP A 213 8.49 -5.46 13.11
N ALA A 214 7.49 -5.84 12.32
CA ALA A 214 7.26 -5.36 10.96
C ALA A 214 6.26 -4.19 10.89
N VAL A 215 5.53 -3.89 11.97
CA VAL A 215 4.48 -2.87 12.02
C VAL A 215 5.06 -1.49 11.68
N GLY A 216 4.50 -0.84 10.66
CA GLY A 216 4.91 0.50 10.22
C GLY A 216 6.09 0.53 9.25
N THR A 217 6.61 -0.63 8.81
CA THR A 217 7.65 -0.73 7.76
C THR A 217 7.28 0.11 6.52
N GLU A 218 6.02 0.09 6.09
CA GLU A 218 5.61 0.81 4.90
C GLU A 218 5.66 2.33 5.13
N ILE A 219 5.27 2.80 6.31
CA ILE A 219 5.39 4.22 6.69
C ILE A 219 6.86 4.62 6.71
N ALA A 220 7.75 3.77 7.24
CA ALA A 220 9.19 4.04 7.20
C ALA A 220 9.73 4.21 5.77
N ARG A 221 9.22 3.45 4.79
CA ARG A 221 9.57 3.63 3.38
C ARG A 221 9.01 4.91 2.80
N LEU A 222 7.77 5.25 3.12
CA LEU A 222 7.14 6.49 2.66
C LEU A 222 7.89 7.73 3.19
N HIS A 223 8.48 7.64 4.38
CA HIS A 223 9.34 8.67 4.96
C HIS A 223 10.82 8.55 4.57
N GLY A 224 11.21 7.51 3.81
CA GLY A 224 12.60 7.29 3.39
C GLY A 224 13.56 6.92 4.52
N ARG A 225 13.03 6.42 5.64
CA ARG A 225 13.82 5.84 6.75
C ARG A 225 14.27 4.42 6.43
N GLU A 226 13.46 3.70 5.66
CA GLU A 226 13.85 2.41 5.09
C GLU A 226 14.02 2.49 3.58
N ARG A 227 15.10 1.88 3.08
CA ARG A 227 15.29 1.70 1.65
C ARG A 227 14.34 0.63 1.14
N ALA A 228 13.65 0.92 0.05
CA ALA A 228 12.90 -0.05 -0.74
C ALA A 228 13.84 -0.92 -1.58
N THR A 229 14.70 -1.73 -0.95
CA THR A 229 15.67 -2.57 -1.65
C THR A 229 15.03 -3.85 -2.21
N GLY A 230 15.39 -4.16 -3.45
CA GLY A 230 15.08 -5.42 -4.12
C GLY A 230 13.64 -5.49 -4.63
N PHE A 231 13.50 -5.67 -5.95
CA PHE A 231 12.20 -5.70 -6.61
C PHE A 231 11.28 -6.81 -6.07
N ILE A 232 11.77 -8.05 -6.02
CA ILE A 232 10.99 -9.21 -5.54
C ILE A 232 10.76 -9.18 -4.02
N SER A 233 11.72 -8.63 -3.28
CA SER A 233 11.73 -8.61 -1.81
C SER A 233 11.08 -7.36 -1.23
N LEU A 234 10.53 -6.47 -2.07
CA LEU A 234 9.96 -5.20 -1.62
C LEU A 234 8.89 -5.43 -0.55
N HIS A 235 7.96 -6.35 -0.79
CA HIS A 235 6.96 -6.72 0.21
C HIS A 235 7.40 -7.94 1.04
N SER A 236 8.68 -8.13 1.35
CA SER A 236 9.16 -9.31 2.10
C SER A 236 8.63 -9.35 3.54
N ARG A 237 8.62 -8.20 4.22
CA ARG A 237 8.00 -8.01 5.53
C ARG A 237 6.48 -7.93 5.38
N PHE A 238 5.76 -8.46 6.37
CA PHE A 238 4.31 -8.43 6.40
C PHE A 238 3.85 -7.42 7.43
N ASP A 239 3.77 -6.18 6.99
CA ASP A 239 3.40 -5.04 7.82
C ASP A 239 1.89 -5.06 8.08
N LEU A 240 1.51 -5.42 9.31
CA LEU A 240 0.11 -5.55 9.72
C LEU A 240 -0.62 -4.20 9.74
N ALA A 241 0.07 -3.07 9.93
CA ALA A 241 -0.56 -1.75 9.79
C ALA A 241 -0.86 -1.44 8.31
N PHE A 242 0.04 -1.80 7.40
CA PHE A 242 -0.20 -1.64 5.97
C PHE A 242 -1.32 -2.56 5.49
N VAL A 243 -1.36 -3.82 5.94
CA VAL A 243 -2.47 -4.75 5.64
C VAL A 243 -3.79 -4.16 6.11
N LEU A 244 -3.86 -3.60 7.32
CA LEU A 244 -5.07 -2.94 7.83
C LEU A 244 -5.51 -1.76 6.93
N ASP A 245 -4.59 -0.88 6.54
CA ASP A 245 -4.89 0.23 5.61
C ASP A 245 -5.46 -0.30 4.29
N LEU A 246 -4.83 -1.31 3.70
CA LEU A 246 -5.28 -1.88 2.43
C LEU A 246 -6.68 -2.51 2.53
N VAL A 247 -6.92 -3.37 3.52
CA VAL A 247 -8.21 -4.05 3.64
C VAL A 247 -9.32 -3.08 4.01
N SER A 248 -9.04 -2.06 4.83
CA SER A 248 -10.03 -1.03 5.20
C SER A 248 -10.61 -0.29 3.99
N ARG A 249 -9.81 -0.11 2.93
CA ARG A 249 -10.22 0.55 1.67
C ARG A 249 -11.13 -0.33 0.80
N THR A 250 -11.24 -1.62 1.10
CA THR A 250 -12.08 -2.55 0.33
C THR A 250 -13.54 -2.59 0.78
N GLY A 251 -13.87 -1.84 1.83
CA GLY A 251 -15.20 -1.85 2.47
C GLY A 251 -15.46 -3.06 3.35
N ILE A 252 -14.41 -3.77 3.77
CA ILE A 252 -14.53 -4.89 4.70
C ILE A 252 -15.04 -4.40 6.05
N SER A 253 -15.95 -5.16 6.64
CA SER A 253 -16.55 -4.85 7.93
C SER A 253 -15.64 -5.24 9.08
N VAL A 254 -15.64 -4.43 10.14
CA VAL A 254 -15.03 -4.78 11.44
C VAL A 254 -15.59 -6.08 12.04
N ARG A 255 -16.78 -6.53 11.58
CA ARG A 255 -17.39 -7.81 11.98
C ARG A 255 -16.72 -9.04 11.37
N ASP A 256 -15.87 -8.88 10.34
CA ASP A 256 -15.02 -9.99 9.89
C ASP A 256 -14.10 -10.38 11.06
N ALA A 257 -14.20 -11.63 11.51
CA ALA A 257 -13.48 -12.08 12.69
C ALA A 257 -11.97 -11.84 12.55
N ARG A 258 -11.39 -11.98 11.36
CA ARG A 258 -9.95 -11.82 11.12
C ARG A 258 -9.54 -10.35 11.20
N VAL A 259 -10.41 -9.45 10.75
CA VAL A 259 -10.22 -8.01 10.91
C VAL A 259 -10.34 -7.61 12.38
N ALA A 260 -11.37 -8.09 13.09
CA ALA A 260 -11.54 -7.81 14.52
C ALA A 260 -10.30 -8.21 15.33
N ASP A 261 -9.76 -9.38 15.04
CA ASP A 261 -8.57 -9.96 15.67
C ASP A 261 -7.27 -9.20 15.31
N LEU A 262 -7.12 -8.78 14.05
CA LEU A 262 -6.03 -7.89 13.63
C LEU A 262 -6.11 -6.53 14.34
N VAL A 263 -7.33 -5.97 14.45
CA VAL A 263 -7.58 -4.71 15.16
C VAL A 263 -7.27 -4.86 16.65
N GLU A 264 -7.70 -5.94 17.29
CA GLU A 264 -7.40 -6.23 18.69
C GLU A 264 -5.89 -6.29 18.93
N PHE A 265 -5.15 -7.02 18.09
CA PHE A 265 -3.69 -7.07 18.18
C PHE A 265 -3.06 -5.67 18.06
N LEU A 266 -3.43 -4.90 17.02
CA LEU A 266 -2.88 -3.57 16.80
C LEU A 266 -3.26 -2.61 17.95
N GLU A 267 -4.50 -2.64 18.44
CA GLU A 267 -4.92 -1.86 19.62
C GLU A 267 -4.15 -2.27 20.89
N GLY A 268 -3.77 -3.55 21.03
CA GLY A 268 -2.89 -4.01 22.10
C GLY A 268 -1.48 -3.37 22.07
N LEU A 269 -1.02 -2.88 20.91
CA LEU A 269 0.23 -2.14 20.76
C LEU A 269 0.08 -0.63 21.02
N ARG A 270 -1.14 -0.15 21.30
CA ARG A 270 -1.39 1.28 21.55
C ARG A 270 -0.76 1.68 22.88
N GLY A 271 0.18 2.60 22.83
CA GLY A 271 0.93 3.08 23.99
C GLY A 271 0.24 4.22 24.76
N PRO A 272 1.00 4.86 25.67
CA PRO A 272 0.51 5.99 26.45
C PRO A 272 -0.05 7.12 25.58
N ALA A 273 -1.03 7.85 26.13
CA ALA A 273 -1.73 8.93 25.45
C ALA A 273 -2.45 8.51 24.14
N GLY A 274 -2.64 7.21 23.93
CA GLY A 274 -3.37 6.66 22.79
C GLY A 274 -2.60 6.73 21.47
N LEU A 275 -1.27 6.77 21.51
CA LEU A 275 -0.40 6.79 20.33
C LEU A 275 0.26 5.42 20.12
N TRP A 276 0.54 5.08 18.86
CA TRP A 276 1.38 3.94 18.50
C TRP A 276 2.83 4.37 18.33
N SER A 277 3.74 3.50 18.79
CA SER A 277 5.17 3.66 18.59
C SER A 277 5.61 2.76 17.44
N HIS A 278 6.37 3.32 16.49
CA HIS A 278 7.00 2.51 15.47
C HIS A 278 8.21 1.77 16.08
N PRO A 279 8.35 0.43 15.91
CA PRO A 279 9.38 -0.36 16.60
C PRO A 279 10.82 0.08 16.32
N ALA A 280 11.16 0.36 15.05
CA ALA A 280 12.51 0.76 14.64
C ALA A 280 12.74 2.28 14.47
N HIS A 281 11.67 3.08 14.37
CA HIS A 281 11.72 4.51 14.00
C HIS A 281 10.73 5.32 14.85
N PRO A 282 10.96 5.48 16.18
CA PRO A 282 10.00 6.13 17.08
C PRO A 282 9.52 7.51 16.63
N GLU A 283 10.32 8.24 15.86
CA GLU A 283 9.95 9.54 15.28
C GLU A 283 8.76 9.46 14.30
N LEU A 284 8.45 8.27 13.78
CA LEU A 284 7.31 8.01 12.88
C LEU A 284 6.03 7.60 13.63
N GLY A 285 6.06 7.51 14.97
CA GLY A 285 4.91 7.05 15.76
C GLY A 285 3.62 7.85 15.51
N ARG A 286 3.72 9.16 15.29
CA ARG A 286 2.54 9.98 14.96
C ARG A 286 1.97 9.69 13.57
N TRP A 287 2.81 9.40 12.58
CA TRP A 287 2.36 8.98 11.25
C TRP A 287 1.71 7.58 11.30
N LEU A 288 2.31 6.65 12.04
CA LEU A 288 1.71 5.34 12.30
C LEU A 288 0.35 5.45 13.00
N THR A 289 0.26 6.32 14.01
CA THR A 289 -1.00 6.59 14.71
C THR A 289 -2.05 7.14 13.76
N LEU A 290 -1.71 8.13 12.92
CA LEU A 290 -2.63 8.70 11.94
C LEU A 290 -3.18 7.63 11.00
N ASP A 291 -2.30 6.85 10.37
CA ASP A 291 -2.71 5.84 9.38
C ASP A 291 -3.57 4.73 10.01
N LEU A 292 -3.25 4.28 11.23
CA LEU A 292 -4.08 3.32 11.96
C LEU A 292 -5.45 3.91 12.33
N MET A 293 -5.50 5.14 12.85
CA MET A 293 -6.77 5.80 13.18
C MET A 293 -7.67 5.99 11.94
N VAL A 294 -7.09 6.40 10.81
CA VAL A 294 -7.83 6.53 9.55
C VAL A 294 -8.35 5.18 9.07
N SER A 295 -7.53 4.12 9.18
CA SER A 295 -7.94 2.76 8.80
C SER A 295 -9.08 2.24 9.67
N LEU A 296 -9.00 2.43 10.98
CA LEU A 296 -10.05 2.06 11.94
C LEU A 296 -11.36 2.79 11.64
N ARG A 297 -11.30 4.10 11.37
CA ARG A 297 -12.46 4.89 10.97
C ARG A 297 -13.11 4.37 9.68
N ARG A 298 -12.33 3.96 8.68
CA ARG A 298 -12.88 3.38 7.43
C ARG A 298 -13.62 2.06 7.67
N LEU A 299 -13.17 1.24 8.62
CA LEU A 299 -13.82 -0.04 8.94
C LEU A 299 -15.23 0.10 9.53
N GLU A 300 -15.53 1.25 10.17
CA GLU A 300 -16.88 1.54 10.70
C GLU A 300 -17.95 1.55 9.59
N GLY A 301 -17.57 1.94 8.37
CA GLY A 301 -18.45 1.93 7.19
C GLY A 301 -18.46 0.63 6.38
N GLY A 302 -17.73 -0.40 6.83
CA GLY A 302 -17.58 -1.65 6.09
C GLY A 302 -18.83 -2.54 6.10
N SER A 303 -19.13 -3.17 4.96
CA SER A 303 -20.40 -3.88 4.72
C SER A 303 -20.27 -5.35 4.34
N TRP A 304 -19.06 -5.84 4.03
CA TRP A 304 -18.84 -7.26 3.69
C TRP A 304 -17.85 -7.92 4.65
N ALA A 305 -17.95 -9.24 4.79
CA ALA A 305 -16.97 -10.06 5.50
C ALA A 305 -16.46 -11.11 4.52
N GLY A 306 -15.19 -11.49 4.64
CA GLY A 306 -14.64 -12.54 3.80
C GLY A 306 -14.97 -13.93 4.33
N GLU A 307 -14.89 -14.90 3.43
CA GLU A 307 -15.32 -16.28 3.66
C GLU A 307 -14.15 -17.21 3.95
N GLY A 308 -12.91 -16.74 3.75
CA GLY A 308 -11.72 -17.56 3.88
C GLY A 308 -11.41 -17.94 5.34
N PRO A 309 -11.00 -19.19 5.63
CA PRO A 309 -10.62 -19.59 6.98
C PRO A 309 -9.35 -18.86 7.44
N ARG A 310 -9.18 -18.77 8.76
CA ARG A 310 -7.87 -18.48 9.35
C ARG A 310 -6.96 -19.67 9.17
N LEU A 311 -5.74 -19.43 8.73
CA LEU A 311 -4.73 -20.44 8.53
C LEU A 311 -3.46 -20.00 9.25
N ALA A 312 -2.98 -20.83 10.16
CA ALA A 312 -1.68 -20.63 10.80
C ALA A 312 -0.60 -20.55 9.72
N PHE A 313 0.38 -19.67 9.92
CA PHE A 313 1.50 -19.53 9.01
C PHE A 313 2.82 -19.66 9.76
N ARG A 314 3.67 -20.56 9.28
CA ARG A 314 5.08 -20.65 9.68
C ARG A 314 5.98 -20.48 8.46
N PRO A 315 7.08 -19.70 8.57
CA PRO A 315 8.10 -19.66 7.52
C PRO A 315 8.73 -21.06 7.30
N GLY A 316 8.15 -21.86 6.40
CA GLY A 316 8.56 -23.25 6.16
C GLY A 316 7.45 -24.18 5.69
N ASP A 317 6.17 -23.83 5.89
CA ASP A 317 5.03 -24.67 5.52
C ASP A 317 5.04 -25.03 4.02
N ALA A 318 4.82 -26.30 3.69
CA ALA A 318 4.92 -26.87 2.33
C ALA A 318 3.96 -26.21 1.32
N PRO A 319 4.31 -26.15 0.01
CA PRO A 319 3.47 -25.49 -0.98
C PRO A 319 2.24 -26.32 -1.26
N VAL A 320 1.08 -25.67 -1.45
CA VAL A 320 -0.12 -26.32 -1.98
C VAL A 320 0.20 -26.77 -3.41
N LYS A 321 0.10 -28.08 -3.67
CA LYS A 321 0.25 -28.62 -5.02
C LYS A 321 -0.97 -28.21 -5.85
N ARG A 322 -0.77 -27.68 -7.06
CA ARG A 322 -1.85 -27.59 -8.05
C ARG A 322 -2.20 -29.02 -8.48
N HIS A 323 -3.47 -29.38 -8.40
CA HIS A 323 -4.03 -30.56 -9.07
C HIS A 323 -4.47 -30.16 -10.48
#